data_AF-A0A9K3J3Z1-F1
#
_entry.id   AF-A0A9K3J3Z1-F1
#
_cell.length_a   1.000
_cell.length_b   1.000
_cell.length_c   1.000
_cell.angle_alpha   90.00
_cell.angle_beta   90.00
_cell.angle_gamma   90.00
#
_symmetry.space_group_name_H-M   'P 1'
#
loop_
_entity.id
_entity.type
_entity.pdbx_description
1 polymer ?
#
loop_
_entity_poly.entity_id
_entity_poly.type
_entity_poly.pdbx_seq_one_letter_code
_entity_poly.pdbx_strand_id
1 'polypeptide(L)'
;MQVSNYCSGRLHHALTEELKVFEKENFKGTMQDQWEKVFTNCFQMVDDEVGGRIAKNVGSTAVVALICSSHIIVANCGDSRGVLYRGKEAVPLSNDHKPSREDERRRIEAAGGTIIQYYGQRVCGVLSMSRSIGEQTMQNLKTGHIVNI
;
A
#
# COMPACT_ATOMS: atom_id res chain seq x y z
N MET A 1 0.33 11.31 -17.79
CA MET A 1 0.77 11.45 -16.38
C MET A 1 0.91 10.07 -15.78
N GLN A 2 2.04 9.74 -15.15
CA GLN A 2 2.27 8.43 -14.51
C GLN A 2 1.78 8.45 -13.06
N VAL A 3 1.27 7.32 -12.56
CA VAL A 3 0.76 7.17 -11.17
C VAL A 3 1.88 7.40 -10.15
N SER A 4 3.09 6.92 -10.41
CA SER A 4 4.26 7.11 -9.55
C SER A 4 4.60 8.59 -9.31
N ASN A 5 4.62 9.39 -10.38
CA ASN A 5 4.90 10.83 -10.30
C ASN A 5 3.79 11.59 -9.54
N TYR A 6 2.55 11.12 -9.67
CA TYR A 6 1.44 11.66 -8.88
C TYR A 6 1.63 11.32 -7.40
N CYS A 7 1.92 10.05 -7.08
CA CYS A 7 2.17 9.59 -5.73
C CYS A 7 3.30 10.37 -5.05
N SER A 8 4.42 10.61 -5.73
CA SER A 8 5.55 11.37 -5.17
C SER A 8 5.17 12.81 -4.80
N GLY A 9 4.32 13.45 -5.61
CA GLY A 9 3.85 14.82 -5.37
C GLY A 9 2.66 14.93 -4.41
N ARG A 10 1.89 13.85 -4.19
CA ARG A 10 0.60 13.91 -3.48
C ARG A 10 0.55 13.17 -2.15
N LEU A 11 1.22 12.02 -2.01
CA LEU A 11 1.05 11.13 -0.84
C LEU A 11 1.33 11.81 0.50
N HIS A 12 2.37 12.65 0.57
CA HIS A 12 2.73 13.35 1.80
C HIS A 12 1.71 14.44 2.18
N HIS A 13 1.07 15.08 1.19
CA HIS A 13 -0.04 16.00 1.43
C HIS A 13 -1.29 15.25 1.91
N ALA A 14 -1.64 14.13 1.28
CA ALA A 14 -2.78 13.30 1.68
C ALA A 14 -2.59 12.77 3.11
N LEU A 15 -1.37 12.31 3.45
CA LEU A 15 -1.03 11.90 4.81
C LEU A 15 -1.19 13.07 5.81
N THR A 16 -0.77 14.28 5.44
CA THR A 16 -0.94 15.48 6.28
C THR A 16 -2.41 15.81 6.52
N GLU A 17 -3.27 15.63 5.52
CA GLU A 17 -4.72 15.81 5.64
C GLU A 17 -5.33 14.78 6.60
N GLU A 18 -4.99 13.49 6.45
CA GLU A 18 -5.46 12.43 7.34
C GLU A 18 -4.96 12.61 8.78
N LEU A 19 -3.73 13.08 8.99
CA LEU A 19 -3.21 13.39 10.32
C LEU A 19 -3.98 14.52 11.02
N LYS A 20 -4.43 15.53 10.27
CA LYS A 20 -5.27 16.61 10.82
C LYS A 20 -6.68 16.15 11.19
N VAL A 21 -7.22 15.16 10.46
CA VAL A 21 -8.48 14.50 10.84
C VAL A 21 -8.24 13.64 12.08
N PHE A 22 -7.12 12.93 12.10
CA PHE A 22 -6.73 12.06 13.20
C PHE A 22 -6.65 12.80 14.54
N GLU A 23 -6.08 14.00 14.56
CA GLU A 23 -6.00 14.86 15.76
C GLU A 23 -7.36 15.31 16.33
N LYS A 24 -8.42 15.31 15.50
CA LYS A 24 -9.75 15.81 15.88
C LYS A 24 -10.72 14.71 16.28
N GLU A 25 -10.50 13.49 15.83
CA GLU A 25 -11.36 12.36 16.12
C GLU A 25 -10.93 11.63 17.40
N ASN A 26 -11.91 11.16 18.17
CA ASN A 26 -11.65 10.33 19.34
C ASN A 26 -11.62 8.86 18.90
N PHE A 27 -10.44 8.36 18.51
CA PHE A 27 -10.31 6.99 18.05
C PHE A 27 -10.44 5.98 19.19
N LYS A 28 -11.18 4.90 18.91
CA LYS A 28 -11.18 3.68 19.73
C LYS A 28 -10.26 2.66 19.08
N GLY A 29 -9.48 1.94 19.88
CA GLY A 29 -8.56 0.90 19.40
C GLY A 29 -7.12 1.15 19.84
N THR A 30 -6.23 0.26 19.42
CA THR A 30 -4.79 0.37 19.67
C THR A 30 -4.15 1.47 18.81
N MET A 31 -2.94 1.89 19.17
CA MET A 31 -2.15 2.82 18.34
C MET A 31 -1.88 2.23 16.94
N GLN A 32 -1.73 0.90 16.85
CA GLN A 32 -1.56 0.21 15.57
C GLN A 32 -2.81 0.37 14.70
N ASP A 33 -4.01 0.08 15.23
CA ASP A 33 -5.27 0.23 14.50
C ASP A 33 -5.46 1.66 13.98
N GLN A 34 -5.05 2.64 14.78
CA GLN A 34 -5.13 4.06 14.45
C GLN A 34 -4.25 4.42 13.26
N TRP A 35 -2.98 4.04 13.29
CA TRP A 35 -2.08 4.30 12.18
C TRP A 35 -2.42 3.49 10.93
N GLU A 36 -2.88 2.24 11.09
CA GLU A 36 -3.39 1.43 9.97
C GLU A 36 -4.53 2.15 9.26
N LYS A 37 -5.47 2.75 10.02
CA LYS A 37 -6.57 3.56 9.46
C LYS A 37 -6.06 4.81 8.75
N VAL A 38 -5.17 5.59 9.36
CA VAL A 38 -4.60 6.82 8.77
C VAL A 38 -3.94 6.53 7.42
N PHE A 39 -3.05 5.53 7.35
CA PHE A 39 -2.35 5.20 6.12
C PHE A 39 -3.25 4.53 5.08
N THR A 40 -4.21 3.71 5.51
CA THR A 40 -5.23 3.14 4.63
C THR A 40 -6.03 4.25 3.93
N ASN A 41 -6.54 5.21 4.70
CA ASN A 41 -7.30 6.34 4.15
C ASN A 41 -6.45 7.19 3.22
N CYS A 42 -5.20 7.47 3.60
CA CYS A 42 -4.26 8.23 2.78
C CYS A 42 -4.04 7.55 1.42
N PHE A 43 -3.78 6.23 1.40
CA PHE A 43 -3.57 5.51 0.16
C PHE A 43 -4.85 5.43 -0.68
N GLN A 44 -6.00 5.23 -0.04
CA GLN A 44 -7.30 5.22 -0.73
C GLN A 44 -7.62 6.57 -1.36
N MET A 45 -7.38 7.67 -0.65
CA MET A 45 -7.58 9.03 -1.17
C MET A 45 -6.74 9.26 -2.45
N VAL A 46 -5.46 8.89 -2.44
CA VAL A 46 -4.60 9.04 -3.62
C VAL A 46 -5.03 8.10 -4.74
N ASP A 47 -5.49 6.89 -4.42
CA ASP A 47 -6.01 5.93 -5.40
C ASP A 47 -7.26 6.46 -6.11
N ASP A 48 -8.22 6.99 -5.36
CA ASP A 48 -9.46 7.58 -5.87
C ASP A 48 -9.18 8.78 -6.79
N GLU A 49 -8.23 9.64 -6.38
CA GLU A 49 -7.79 10.78 -7.20
C GLU A 49 -7.16 10.35 -8.53
N VAL A 50 -6.40 9.25 -8.52
CA VAL A 50 -5.77 8.68 -9.72
C VAL A 50 -6.79 8.00 -10.63
N GLY A 51 -7.77 7.30 -10.04
CA GLY A 51 -8.75 6.49 -10.76
C GLY A 51 -9.61 7.26 -11.77
N GLY A 52 -9.78 8.57 -11.58
CA GLY A 52 -10.49 9.46 -12.51
C GLY A 52 -9.61 10.23 -13.50
N ARG A 53 -8.27 10.16 -13.39
CA ARG A 53 -7.34 11.08 -14.07
C ARG A 53 -6.28 10.42 -14.95
N ILE A 54 -6.00 9.14 -14.73
CA ILE A 54 -4.92 8.40 -15.40
C ILE A 54 -5.49 7.15 -16.09
N ALA A 55 -4.78 6.64 -17.10
CA ALA A 55 -5.14 5.38 -17.77
C ALA A 55 -5.32 4.24 -16.76
N LYS A 56 -6.39 3.45 -16.94
CA LYS A 56 -6.86 2.44 -15.98
C LYS A 56 -5.88 1.29 -15.73
N ASN A 57 -4.92 1.08 -16.63
CA ASN A 57 -3.93 0.01 -16.56
C ASN A 57 -2.54 0.48 -16.09
N VAL A 58 -2.48 1.64 -15.44
CA VAL A 58 -1.25 2.19 -14.88
C VAL A 58 -1.39 2.20 -13.36
N GLY A 59 -0.37 1.72 -12.67
CA GLY A 59 -0.28 1.74 -11.22
C GLY A 59 1.13 2.03 -10.73
N SER A 60 1.27 2.15 -9.41
CA SER A 60 2.54 2.31 -8.72
C SER A 60 2.53 1.55 -7.40
N THR A 61 3.69 1.02 -7.01
CA THR A 61 3.92 0.65 -5.61
C THR A 61 4.17 1.91 -4.78
N ALA A 62 3.99 1.80 -3.47
CA ALA A 62 4.37 2.83 -2.52
C ALA A 62 4.90 2.20 -1.23
N VAL A 63 6.09 2.61 -0.81
CA VAL A 63 6.58 2.39 0.55
C VAL A 63 6.85 3.76 1.16
N VAL A 64 6.25 4.04 2.32
CA VAL A 64 6.28 5.33 2.99
C VAL A 64 6.78 5.13 4.41
N ALA A 65 7.76 5.93 4.83
CA ALA A 65 8.26 5.94 6.21
C ALA A 65 7.99 7.32 6.83
N LEU A 66 7.20 7.35 7.90
CA LEU A 66 7.03 8.53 8.75
C LEU A 66 8.02 8.42 9.91
N ILE A 67 8.93 9.37 10.01
CA ILE A 67 10.00 9.37 11.01
C ILE A 67 9.75 10.50 12.00
N CYS A 68 9.58 10.13 13.26
CA CYS A 68 9.47 11.04 14.40
C CYS A 68 10.73 10.91 15.27
N SER A 69 10.87 11.78 16.26
CA SER A 69 12.00 11.73 17.22
C SER A 69 12.09 10.41 17.99
N SER A 70 10.98 9.70 18.17
CA SER A 70 10.88 8.47 18.97
C SER A 70 10.46 7.22 18.19
N HIS A 71 9.87 7.36 17.00
CA HIS A 71 9.25 6.25 16.27
C HIS A 71 9.51 6.34 14.76
N ILE A 72 9.54 5.18 14.11
CA ILE A 72 9.51 5.04 12.65
C ILE A 72 8.26 4.22 12.34
N ILE A 73 7.35 4.77 11.55
CA ILE A 73 6.13 4.11 11.10
C ILE A 73 6.27 3.86 9.60
N VAL A 74 6.12 2.61 9.17
CA VAL A 74 6.24 2.23 7.75
C VAL A 74 4.91 1.73 7.20
N ALA A 75 4.56 2.19 6.01
CA ALA A 75 3.41 1.74 5.24
C ALA A 75 3.87 1.23 3.89
N ASN A 76 3.45 0.01 3.50
CA ASN A 76 3.79 -0.59 2.23
C ASN A 76 2.54 -0.98 1.43
N CYS A 77 2.53 -0.67 0.14
CA CYS A 77 1.55 -1.12 -0.84
C CYS A 77 2.28 -1.53 -2.12
N GLY A 78 2.37 -2.83 -2.37
CA GLY A 78 3.17 -3.40 -3.45
C GLY A 78 4.43 -4.14 -2.96
N ASP A 79 5.39 -4.30 -3.87
CA ASP A 79 6.61 -5.10 -3.66
C ASP A 79 7.90 -4.26 -3.57
N SER A 80 7.77 -2.95 -3.32
CA SER A 80 8.85 -2.17 -2.71
C SER A 80 9.05 -2.61 -1.26
N ARG A 81 10.21 -2.26 -0.66
CA ARG A 81 10.56 -2.68 0.70
C ARG A 81 11.30 -1.61 1.51
N GLY A 82 10.86 -1.41 2.75
CA GLY A 82 11.57 -0.65 3.77
C GLY A 82 12.42 -1.57 4.66
N VAL A 83 13.67 -1.17 4.89
CA VAL A 83 14.63 -1.91 5.74
C VAL A 83 15.36 -0.90 6.63
N LEU A 84 15.44 -1.18 7.92
CA LEU A 84 16.19 -0.39 8.90
C LEU A 84 17.50 -1.08 9.24
N TYR A 85 18.61 -0.35 9.18
CA TYR A 85 19.87 -0.84 9.71
C TYR A 85 20.03 -0.44 11.18
N ARG A 86 20.07 -1.42 12.09
CA ARG A 86 20.17 -1.20 13.54
C ARG A 86 21.03 -2.29 14.18
N GLY A 87 21.98 -1.89 15.02
CA GLY A 87 22.78 -2.86 15.78
C GLY A 87 23.65 -3.78 14.92
N LYS A 88 24.10 -3.31 13.76
CA LYS A 88 24.80 -4.08 12.71
C LYS A 88 23.95 -5.08 11.93
N GLU A 89 22.63 -5.07 12.13
CA GLU A 89 21.70 -5.97 11.44
C GLU A 89 20.72 -5.19 10.55
N ALA A 90 20.28 -5.84 9.48
CA ALA A 90 19.22 -5.34 8.61
C ALA A 90 17.86 -5.87 9.10
N VAL A 91 17.00 -4.96 9.55
CA VAL A 91 15.68 -5.26 10.09
C VAL A 91 14.62 -4.88 9.05
N PRO A 92 13.87 -5.84 8.47
CA PRO A 92 12.80 -5.52 7.54
C PRO A 92 11.68 -4.77 8.29
N LEU A 93 11.27 -3.62 7.76
CA LEU A 93 10.15 -2.83 8.29
C LEU A 93 8.86 -3.03 7.50
N SER A 94 8.89 -3.81 6.42
CA SER A 94 7.73 -4.10 5.59
C SER A 94 7.85 -5.48 4.95
N ASN A 95 6.70 -6.07 4.61
CA ASN A 95 6.62 -7.30 3.85
C ASN A 95 6.08 -7.01 2.45
N ASP A 96 6.72 -7.55 1.42
CA ASP A 96 6.30 -7.36 0.03
C ASP A 96 4.91 -7.97 -0.20
N HIS A 97 4.07 -7.28 -0.97
CA HIS A 97 2.78 -7.78 -1.40
C HIS A 97 2.93 -8.59 -2.69
N LYS A 98 3.36 -9.84 -2.53
CA LYS A 98 3.53 -10.80 -3.63
C LYS A 98 2.29 -11.69 -3.75
N PRO A 99 1.86 -12.03 -4.98
CA PRO A 99 0.78 -13.01 -5.21
C PRO A 99 1.08 -14.41 -4.66
N SER A 100 2.34 -14.70 -4.33
CA SER A 100 2.78 -15.96 -3.72
C SER A 100 2.64 -16.03 -2.22
N ARG A 101 2.32 -14.91 -1.56
CA ARG A 101 2.00 -14.96 -0.13
C ARG A 101 0.61 -15.56 0.05
N GLU A 102 0.49 -16.49 0.98
CA GLU A 102 -0.72 -17.27 1.21
C GLU A 102 -1.95 -16.41 1.57
N ASP A 103 -1.76 -15.36 2.37
CA ASP A 103 -2.81 -14.39 2.71
C ASP A 103 -3.30 -13.64 1.48
N GLU A 104 -2.38 -13.17 0.64
CA GLU A 104 -2.69 -12.44 -0.58
C GLU A 104 -3.33 -13.33 -1.66
N ARG A 105 -2.82 -14.56 -1.82
CA ARG A 105 -3.40 -15.57 -2.71
C ARG A 105 -4.86 -15.83 -2.37
N ARG A 106 -5.14 -16.15 -1.10
CA ARG A 106 -6.51 -16.43 -0.63
C ARG A 106 -7.43 -15.25 -0.86
N ARG A 107 -6.97 -14.04 -0.56
CA ARG A 107 -7.73 -12.81 -0.80
C ARG A 107 -8.08 -12.63 -2.28
N ILE A 108 -7.11 -12.84 -3.18
CA ILE A 108 -7.31 -12.71 -4.62
C ILE A 108 -8.28 -13.77 -5.15
N GLU A 109 -8.08 -15.03 -4.76
CA GLU A 109 -8.93 -16.15 -5.18
C GLU A 109 -10.37 -15.99 -4.65
N ALA A 110 -10.54 -15.53 -3.40
CA ALA A 110 -11.85 -15.20 -2.83
C ALA A 110 -12.57 -14.05 -3.56
N ALA A 111 -11.81 -13.12 -4.16
CA ALA A 111 -12.34 -12.05 -5.00
C ALA A 111 -12.59 -12.49 -6.47
N GLY A 112 -12.45 -13.78 -6.79
CA GLY A 112 -12.65 -14.34 -8.13
C GLY A 112 -11.45 -14.17 -9.06
N GLY A 113 -10.31 -13.72 -8.55
CA GLY A 113 -9.05 -13.65 -9.29
C GLY A 113 -8.34 -15.00 -9.36
N THR A 114 -7.26 -15.06 -10.16
CA THR A 114 -6.41 -16.26 -10.26
C THR A 114 -4.95 -15.88 -10.10
N ILE A 115 -4.14 -16.81 -9.56
CA ILE A 115 -2.68 -16.68 -9.57
C ILE A 115 -2.10 -17.60 -10.64
N ILE A 116 -1.47 -17.02 -11.64
CA ILE A 116 -0.90 -17.74 -12.79
C ILE A 116 0.62 -17.69 -12.69
N GLN A 117 1.28 -18.85 -12.85
CA GLN A 117 2.72 -18.94 -12.97
C GLN A 117 3.13 -18.54 -14.41
N TYR A 118 3.56 -17.28 -14.58
CA TYR A 118 4.02 -16.73 -15.86
C TYR A 118 5.20 -15.78 -15.63
N TYR A 119 6.42 -16.30 -15.81
CA TYR A 119 7.67 -15.61 -15.41
C TYR A 119 7.62 -15.12 -13.94
N GLY A 120 7.13 -15.99 -13.05
CA GLY A 120 6.78 -15.67 -11.66
C GLY A 120 5.27 -15.78 -11.39
N GLN A 121 4.87 -15.77 -10.12
CA GLN A 121 3.45 -15.79 -9.77
C GLN A 121 2.83 -14.42 -9.99
N ARG A 122 1.79 -14.36 -10.82
CA ARG A 122 1.12 -13.13 -11.24
C ARG A 122 -0.38 -13.18 -11.02
N VAL A 123 -0.96 -12.05 -10.62
CA VAL A 123 -2.41 -11.87 -10.55
C VAL A 123 -2.98 -11.84 -11.96
N CYS A 124 -3.85 -12.80 -12.28
CA CYS A 124 -4.43 -13.05 -13.60
C CYS A 124 -3.39 -13.10 -14.74
N GLY A 125 -2.15 -13.51 -14.44
CA GLY A 125 -1.05 -13.55 -15.42
C GLY A 125 -0.44 -12.18 -15.77
N VAL A 126 -0.97 -11.09 -15.21
CA VAL A 126 -0.57 -9.72 -15.56
C VAL A 126 0.42 -9.16 -14.53
N LEU A 127 0.03 -9.10 -13.26
CA LEU A 127 0.74 -8.31 -12.26
C LEU A 127 1.59 -9.16 -11.31
N SER A 128 2.86 -8.80 -11.13
CA SER A 128 3.79 -9.49 -10.22
C SER A 128 3.67 -9.06 -8.75
N MET A 129 2.77 -8.13 -8.44
CA MET A 129 2.40 -7.68 -7.10
C MET A 129 0.89 -7.80 -6.88
N SER A 130 0.47 -8.02 -5.65
CA SER A 130 -0.94 -8.18 -5.28
C SER A 130 -1.63 -6.88 -4.88
N ARG A 131 -0.86 -5.80 -4.68
CA ARG A 131 -1.36 -4.47 -4.28
C ARG A 131 -0.59 -3.36 -4.99
N SER A 132 -1.26 -2.25 -5.26
CA SER A 132 -0.69 -1.03 -5.84
C SER A 132 -1.69 0.12 -5.68
N ILE A 133 -1.21 1.35 -5.80
CA ILE A 133 -2.05 2.52 -6.11
C ILE A 133 -2.28 2.56 -7.62
N GLY A 134 -3.49 2.90 -8.06
CA GLY A 134 -3.94 2.84 -9.45
C GLY A 134 -4.26 1.40 -9.90
N GLU A 135 -4.17 1.16 -11.20
CA GLU A 135 -4.59 -0.08 -11.85
C GLU A 135 -6.07 -0.43 -11.61
N GLN A 136 -6.93 0.49 -12.02
CA GLN A 136 -8.38 0.38 -11.93
C GLN A 136 -8.95 -0.85 -12.67
N THR A 137 -8.23 -1.42 -13.64
CA THR A 137 -8.66 -2.67 -14.32
C THR A 137 -8.70 -3.87 -13.38
N MET A 138 -7.96 -3.80 -12.26
CA MET A 138 -7.79 -4.90 -11.29
C MET A 138 -8.24 -4.49 -9.88
N GLN A 139 -9.05 -3.43 -9.77
CA GLN A 139 -9.44 -2.81 -8.49
C GLN A 139 -10.00 -3.83 -7.49
N ASN A 140 -10.88 -4.74 -7.92
CA ASN A 140 -11.49 -5.74 -7.04
C ASN A 140 -10.51 -6.84 -6.59
N LEU A 141 -9.38 -6.99 -7.29
CA LEU A 141 -8.35 -8.00 -7.00
C LEU A 141 -7.19 -7.40 -6.20
N LYS A 142 -7.14 -6.09 -6.06
CA LYS A 142 -6.20 -5.34 -5.23
C LYS A 142 -6.95 -4.83 -4.01
N THR A 143 -6.29 -4.71 -2.88
CA THR A 143 -6.85 -3.96 -1.73
C THR A 143 -5.77 -3.06 -1.19
N GLY A 144 -6.13 -1.85 -0.78
CA GLY A 144 -5.23 -0.90 -0.12
C GLY A 144 -4.90 -1.27 1.33
N HIS A 145 -5.38 -2.42 1.82
CA HIS A 145 -5.52 -2.69 3.25
C HIS A 145 -4.49 -3.68 3.74
N ILE A 146 -3.33 -3.19 4.17
CA ILE A 146 -2.54 -3.68 5.32
C ILE A 146 -1.22 -2.90 5.26
N VAL A 147 -1.11 -2.02 6.24
CA VAL A 147 0.08 -1.33 6.66
C VAL A 147 0.69 -2.26 7.70
N ASN A 148 1.83 -2.88 7.42
CA ASN A 148 2.59 -3.48 8.53
C ASN A 148 3.32 -2.32 9.20
N ILE A 149 2.82 -1.92 10.36
CA ILE A 149 3.47 -0.95 11.25
C ILE A 149 4.36 -1.69 12.23
#